data_AF-A0A0S8GJL3-F1
#
_entry.id   AF-A0A0S8GJL3-F1
#
_cell.length_a   1.000
_cell.length_b   1.000
_cell.length_c   1.000
_cell.angle_alpha   90.00
_cell.angle_beta   90.00
_cell.angle_gamma   90.00
#
_symmetry.space_group_name_H-M   'P 1'
#
loop_
_entity.id
_entity.type
_entity.pdbx_description
1 polymer ?
#
loop_
_entity_poly.entity_id
_entity_poly.type
_entity_poly.pdbx_seq_one_letter_code
_entity_poly.pdbx_strand_id
1 'polypeptide(L)'
;MRTLRLHFQQPVAALARAAFILAALVVALPVHAQSLSERLGITSPASPAKAPAAKQSPEELRRSLKERLAAAQEHLTRYISAGGEATMPPGLPPELGGERRALLERLVRVYTGHLTSLDELVQLRDSRRTADANRRDWSGFPKPPPYSVLFVDELRNAVVTARERENSFSSMLSLAEQGVDRAEQQVERATAAARLAEEALGSARGEDVSRANWQRDTAQLQAEVAGATLSFLGTTRDV
;
A
#
# COMPACT_ATOMS: atom_id res chain seq x y z
N MET A 1 44.02 8.80 -39.43
CA MET A 1 43.54 9.43 -38.17
C MET A 1 42.05 9.13 -38.07
N ARG A 2 41.48 8.36 -37.13
CA ARG A 2 41.94 7.74 -35.86
C ARG A 2 42.09 8.65 -34.62
N THR A 3 40.95 9.09 -34.08
CA THR A 3 40.51 8.92 -32.66
C THR A 3 38.99 9.20 -32.61
N LEU A 4 38.08 8.43 -31.99
CA LEU A 4 37.91 7.85 -30.63
C LEU A 4 37.38 8.81 -29.56
N ARG A 5 36.11 8.58 -29.17
CA ARG A 5 35.37 8.89 -27.91
C ARG A 5 33.95 9.41 -28.21
N LEU A 6 32.90 9.08 -27.45
CA LEU A 6 32.65 7.92 -26.58
C LEU A 6 31.13 7.82 -26.39
N HIS A 7 30.55 6.63 -26.23
CA HIS A 7 29.18 6.52 -25.72
C HIS A 7 29.11 7.01 -24.28
N PHE A 8 28.06 7.76 -23.94
CA PHE A 8 27.52 7.79 -22.58
C PHE A 8 26.00 7.65 -22.63
N GLN A 9 25.40 7.18 -21.53
CA GLN A 9 24.23 6.30 -21.61
C GLN A 9 23.21 6.58 -20.50
N GLN A 10 21.95 6.21 -20.77
CA GLN A 10 20.81 6.08 -19.84
C GLN A 10 20.09 7.38 -19.39
N PRO A 11 18.79 7.28 -19.03
CA PRO A 11 17.87 8.43 -18.96
C PRO A 11 17.59 8.92 -17.54
N VAL A 12 16.92 10.07 -17.43
CA VAL A 12 16.33 10.55 -16.17
C VAL A 12 15.08 9.72 -15.85
N ALA A 13 15.10 9.02 -14.71
CA ALA A 13 14.01 8.17 -14.27
C ALA A 13 12.80 8.95 -13.73
N ALA A 14 11.65 8.27 -13.71
CA ALA A 14 10.38 8.76 -13.19
C ALA A 14 10.44 9.11 -11.69
N LEU A 15 9.63 10.10 -11.28
CA LEU A 15 9.41 10.47 -9.88
C LEU A 15 7.98 10.96 -9.67
N ALA A 16 7.13 10.09 -9.12
CA ALA A 16 5.84 10.44 -8.50
C ALA A 16 5.26 9.21 -7.79
N ARG A 17 5.67 8.99 -6.54
CA ARG A 17 5.05 8.00 -5.64
C ARG A 17 4.80 8.65 -4.29
N ALA A 18 3.65 8.34 -3.73
CA ALA A 18 3.43 8.38 -2.30
C ALA A 18 2.82 7.02 -1.93
N ALA A 19 3.63 6.22 -1.25
CA ALA A 19 3.12 5.12 -0.44
C ALA A 19 2.94 5.63 0.98
N PHE A 20 2.18 4.87 1.73
CA PHE A 20 2.18 4.64 3.18
C PHE A 20 1.91 3.00 3.15
N ILE A 21 1.47 1.91 3.88
CA ILE A 21 1.09 1.04 5.09
C ILE A 21 0.47 1.34 6.50
N LEU A 22 -0.83 1.01 6.78
CA LEU A 22 -1.29 -0.12 7.68
C LEU A 22 -2.75 -0.09 8.20
N ALA A 23 -3.55 -1.10 7.81
CA ALA A 23 -4.47 -1.84 8.70
C ALA A 23 -4.92 -3.16 8.04
N ALA A 24 -4.66 -4.31 8.68
CA ALA A 24 -4.99 -5.63 8.12
C ALA A 24 -6.16 -6.31 8.86
N LEU A 25 -7.19 -6.70 8.12
CA LEU A 25 -8.23 -7.61 8.58
C LEU A 25 -8.02 -8.97 7.91
N VAL A 26 -7.93 -10.04 8.70
CA VAL A 26 -7.92 -11.43 8.22
C VAL A 26 -8.98 -12.19 8.99
N VAL A 27 -10.02 -12.64 8.29
CA VAL A 27 -11.03 -13.54 8.84
C VAL A 27 -10.58 -14.97 8.56
N ALA A 28 -10.37 -15.76 9.61
CA ALA A 28 -10.15 -17.20 9.54
C ALA A 28 -11.21 -17.89 10.40
N LEU A 29 -11.88 -18.90 9.84
CA LEU A 29 -12.97 -19.61 10.50
C LEU A 29 -12.44 -20.58 11.59
N PRO A 30 -13.17 -20.79 12.69
CA PRO A 30 -12.69 -21.62 13.79
C PRO A 30 -12.80 -23.12 13.48
N VAL A 31 -11.67 -23.82 13.53
CA VAL A 31 -11.64 -25.28 13.69
C VAL A 31 -11.73 -25.61 15.19
N HIS A 32 -12.37 -26.73 15.52
CA HIS A 32 -12.78 -27.05 16.89
C HIS A 32 -11.59 -27.34 17.83
N ALA A 33 -11.65 -26.78 19.04
CA ALA A 33 -10.95 -27.28 20.22
C ALA A 33 -11.93 -27.33 21.40
N GLN A 34 -12.08 -28.49 22.03
CA GLN A 34 -12.97 -28.69 23.17
C GLN A 34 -12.19 -28.74 24.49
N SER A 35 -12.58 -27.91 25.45
CA SER A 35 -12.40 -28.11 26.89
C SER A 35 -13.59 -27.41 27.55
N LEU A 36 -14.57 -28.08 28.17
CA LEU A 36 -14.49 -29.12 29.21
C LEU A 36 -13.70 -28.69 30.47
N SER A 37 -13.38 -27.40 30.57
CA SER A 37 -12.91 -26.73 31.77
C SER A 37 -14.12 -26.10 32.47
N GLU A 38 -14.25 -26.38 33.78
CA GLU A 38 -15.13 -25.76 34.78
C GLU A 38 -16.25 -24.83 34.25
N ARG A 39 -17.56 -25.14 34.28
CA ARG A 39 -18.38 -26.01 35.15
C ARG A 39 -18.30 -25.79 36.66
N LEU A 40 -17.44 -24.88 37.12
CA LEU A 40 -17.39 -24.30 38.46
C LEU A 40 -17.12 -22.80 38.26
N GLY A 41 -18.02 -21.93 38.73
CA GLY A 41 -17.89 -20.49 38.52
C GLY A 41 -16.91 -19.82 39.49
N ILE A 42 -16.57 -18.55 39.20
CA ILE A 42 -15.63 -17.67 39.94
C ILE A 42 -14.15 -18.00 39.59
N THR A 43 -13.31 -17.12 39.02
CA THR A 43 -13.43 -15.69 38.64
C THR A 43 -13.17 -15.45 37.14
N SER A 44 -13.35 -14.20 36.69
CA SER A 44 -12.77 -13.71 35.44
C SER A 44 -11.31 -13.24 35.66
N PRO A 45 -10.31 -13.78 34.95
CA PRO A 45 -9.03 -13.10 34.74
C PRO A 45 -9.17 -12.05 33.63
N ALA A 46 -8.47 -10.93 33.74
CA ALA A 46 -8.56 -9.82 32.79
C ALA A 46 -8.17 -10.25 31.37
N SER A 47 -8.86 -9.68 30.36
CA SER A 47 -8.45 -9.79 28.96
C SER A 47 -6.99 -9.34 28.81
N PRO A 48 -6.06 -10.18 28.31
CA PRO A 48 -4.67 -9.79 28.17
C PRO A 48 -4.59 -8.63 27.18
N ALA A 49 -4.02 -7.51 27.62
CA ALA A 49 -3.95 -6.29 26.83
C ALA A 49 -3.31 -6.58 25.46
N LYS A 50 -3.94 -6.05 24.40
CA LYS A 50 -3.56 -6.21 22.99
C LYS A 50 -2.05 -6.06 22.81
N ALA A 51 -1.35 -7.20 22.74
CA ALA A 51 0.10 -7.22 22.54
C ALA A 51 0.42 -6.42 21.26
N PRO A 52 1.45 -5.55 21.28
CA PRO A 52 1.81 -4.78 20.10
C PRO A 52 2.14 -5.77 18.97
N ALA A 53 1.42 -5.67 17.85
CA ALA A 53 1.67 -6.51 16.70
C ALA A 53 3.15 -6.35 16.31
N ALA A 54 3.90 -7.45 16.34
CA ALA A 54 5.33 -7.41 16.08
C ALA A 54 5.57 -6.75 14.72
N LYS A 55 6.40 -5.68 14.71
CA LYS A 55 6.75 -4.99 13.47
C LYS A 55 7.46 -5.99 12.56
N GLN A 56 6.74 -6.51 11.57
CA GLN A 56 7.26 -7.48 10.61
C GLN A 56 8.54 -6.91 9.97
N SER A 57 9.56 -7.74 9.83
CA SER A 57 10.77 -7.33 9.13
C SER A 57 10.45 -6.97 7.67
N PRO A 58 11.25 -6.09 7.02
CA PRO A 58 11.03 -5.73 5.62
C PRO A 58 10.97 -6.94 4.69
N GLU A 59 11.69 -8.03 4.99
CA GLU A 59 11.67 -9.27 4.20
C GLU A 59 10.41 -10.13 4.44
N GLU A 60 9.85 -10.15 5.65
CA GLU A 60 8.56 -10.81 5.93
C GLU A 60 7.41 -10.07 5.27
N LEU A 61 7.43 -8.73 5.33
CA LEU A 61 6.50 -7.88 4.58
C LEU A 61 6.64 -8.13 3.07
N ARG A 62 7.86 -8.10 2.53
CA ARG A 62 8.15 -8.38 1.11
C ARG A 62 7.69 -9.77 0.68
N ARG A 63 7.80 -10.78 1.54
CA ARG A 63 7.30 -12.14 1.30
C ARG A 63 5.77 -12.16 1.26
N SER A 64 5.10 -11.65 2.29
CA SER A 64 3.63 -11.67 2.37
C SER A 64 2.96 -10.83 1.27
N LEU A 65 3.60 -9.75 0.79
CA LEU A 65 3.13 -8.99 -0.36
C LEU A 65 3.28 -9.73 -1.69
N LYS A 66 4.31 -10.56 -1.87
CA LYS A 66 4.44 -11.45 -3.05
C LYS A 66 3.38 -12.55 -3.03
N GLU A 67 3.11 -13.13 -1.87
CA GLU A 67 2.07 -14.14 -1.69
C GLU A 67 0.67 -13.56 -2.00
N ARG A 68 0.37 -12.36 -1.46
CA ARG A 68 -0.87 -11.62 -1.78
C ARG A 68 -0.98 -11.23 -3.25
N LEU A 69 0.12 -10.78 -3.88
CA LEU A 69 0.14 -10.45 -5.30
C LEU A 69 -0.16 -11.70 -6.16
N ALA A 70 0.46 -12.84 -5.85
CA ALA A 70 0.22 -14.09 -6.56
C ALA A 70 -1.24 -14.56 -6.40
N ALA A 71 -1.80 -14.50 -5.19
CA ALA A 71 -3.21 -14.83 -4.94
C ALA A 71 -4.18 -13.88 -5.69
N ALA A 72 -3.90 -12.58 -5.74
CA ALA A 72 -4.69 -11.61 -6.50
C ALA A 72 -4.60 -11.85 -8.02
N GLN A 73 -3.42 -12.20 -8.53
CA GLN A 73 -3.20 -12.58 -9.94
C GLN A 73 -3.93 -13.89 -10.29
N GLU A 74 -3.91 -14.88 -9.40
CA GLU A 74 -4.66 -16.12 -9.59
C GLU A 74 -6.18 -15.87 -9.58
N HIS A 75 -6.68 -15.05 -8.65
CA HIS A 75 -8.11 -14.68 -8.57
C HIS A 75 -8.56 -13.94 -9.84
N LEU A 76 -7.78 -12.97 -10.33
CA LEU A 76 -8.03 -12.29 -11.62
C LEU A 76 -8.03 -13.28 -12.80
N THR A 77 -7.05 -14.18 -12.86
CA THR A 77 -6.94 -15.19 -13.92
C THR A 77 -8.13 -16.16 -13.89
N ARG A 78 -8.54 -16.62 -12.70
CA ARG A 78 -9.66 -17.52 -12.47
C ARG A 78 -11.00 -16.85 -12.81
N TYR A 79 -11.16 -15.56 -12.51
CA TYR A 79 -12.34 -14.79 -12.89
C TYR A 79 -12.46 -14.68 -14.42
N ILE A 80 -11.37 -14.33 -15.11
CA ILE A 80 -11.34 -14.22 -16.57
C ILE A 80 -11.58 -15.59 -17.23
N SER A 81 -10.93 -16.66 -16.77
CA SER A 81 -11.06 -18.00 -17.35
C SER A 81 -12.42 -18.67 -17.10
N ALA A 82 -13.13 -18.27 -16.03
CA ALA A 82 -14.51 -18.69 -15.78
C ALA A 82 -15.55 -17.98 -16.68
N GLY A 83 -15.13 -17.02 -17.52
CA GLY A 83 -16.01 -16.25 -18.41
C GLY A 83 -16.20 -14.78 -18.00
N GLY A 84 -15.50 -14.30 -16.97
CA GLY A 84 -15.51 -12.89 -16.56
C GLY A 84 -16.92 -12.40 -16.22
N GLU A 85 -17.36 -11.38 -16.94
CA GLU A 85 -18.66 -10.73 -16.80
C GLU A 85 -19.83 -11.73 -17.01
N ALA A 86 -19.64 -12.79 -17.80
CA ALA A 86 -20.64 -13.84 -18.04
C ALA A 86 -20.86 -14.78 -16.84
N THR A 87 -20.08 -14.67 -15.75
CA THR A 87 -20.30 -15.41 -14.49
C THR A 87 -21.38 -14.79 -13.59
N MET A 88 -21.95 -13.64 -13.98
CA MET A 88 -22.86 -12.87 -13.15
C MET A 88 -24.27 -13.49 -13.07
N PRO A 89 -24.90 -13.55 -11.87
CA PRO A 89 -26.28 -13.99 -11.71
C PRO A 89 -27.30 -13.15 -12.51
N PRO A 90 -28.39 -13.76 -13.00
CA PRO A 90 -29.41 -13.05 -13.77
C PRO A 90 -30.15 -12.00 -12.93
N GLY A 91 -30.51 -10.88 -13.58
CA GLY A 91 -31.18 -9.74 -12.95
C GLY A 91 -30.25 -8.70 -12.32
N LEU A 92 -28.93 -8.85 -12.45
CA LEU A 92 -27.95 -7.81 -12.11
C LEU A 92 -27.58 -6.97 -13.36
N PRO A 93 -27.29 -5.66 -13.22
CA PRO A 93 -26.80 -4.83 -14.32
C PRO A 93 -25.42 -5.27 -14.86
N PRO A 94 -25.20 -5.32 -16.19
CA PRO A 94 -23.99 -5.88 -16.80
C PRO A 94 -22.69 -5.15 -16.43
N GLU A 95 -22.76 -3.86 -16.11
CA GLU A 95 -21.63 -3.05 -15.68
C GLU A 95 -20.93 -3.60 -14.42
N LEU A 96 -21.67 -4.27 -13.53
CA LEU A 96 -21.16 -4.80 -12.27
C LEU A 96 -20.10 -5.91 -12.48
N GLY A 97 -20.18 -6.67 -13.58
CA GLY A 97 -19.13 -7.61 -13.96
C GLY A 97 -17.80 -6.90 -14.25
N GLY A 98 -17.86 -5.81 -15.01
CA GLY A 98 -16.72 -4.96 -15.32
C GLY A 98 -16.14 -4.28 -14.07
N GLU A 99 -16.98 -3.88 -13.11
CA GLU A 99 -16.52 -3.37 -11.81
C GLU A 99 -15.75 -4.43 -11.01
N ARG A 100 -16.28 -5.66 -10.89
CA ARG A 100 -15.60 -6.77 -10.19
C ARG A 100 -14.24 -7.07 -10.84
N ARG A 101 -14.15 -7.02 -12.18
CA ARG A 101 -12.89 -7.10 -12.91
C ARG A 101 -11.93 -5.96 -12.56
N ALA A 102 -12.40 -4.71 -12.63
CA ALA A 102 -11.58 -3.52 -12.37
C ALA A 102 -11.04 -3.49 -10.93
N LEU A 103 -11.79 -4.02 -9.96
CA LEU A 103 -11.35 -4.21 -8.58
C LEU A 103 -10.22 -5.25 -8.46
N LEU A 104 -10.33 -6.40 -9.14
CA LEU A 104 -9.25 -7.41 -9.18
C LEU A 104 -7.98 -6.86 -9.85
N GLU A 105 -8.11 -6.16 -10.98
CA GLU A 105 -6.99 -5.49 -11.65
C GLU A 105 -6.38 -4.37 -10.78
N ARG A 106 -7.19 -3.65 -10.00
CA ARG A 106 -6.71 -2.65 -9.03
C ARG A 106 -5.97 -3.30 -7.86
N LEU A 107 -6.43 -4.44 -7.34
CA LEU A 107 -5.78 -5.18 -6.26
C LEU A 107 -4.35 -5.61 -6.64
N VAL A 108 -4.20 -6.22 -7.83
CA VAL A 108 -2.89 -6.58 -8.41
C VAL A 108 -1.99 -5.35 -8.56
N ARG A 109 -2.54 -4.23 -9.04
CA ARG A 109 -1.81 -2.97 -9.24
C ARG A 109 -1.32 -2.37 -7.92
N VAL A 110 -2.14 -2.41 -6.87
CA VAL A 110 -1.80 -1.92 -5.51
C VAL A 110 -0.69 -2.77 -4.89
N TYR A 111 -0.82 -4.10 -4.86
CA TYR A 111 0.24 -4.96 -4.31
C TYR A 111 1.56 -4.85 -5.10
N THR A 112 1.50 -4.65 -6.42
CA THR A 112 2.68 -4.37 -7.25
C THR A 112 3.33 -3.04 -6.87
N GLY A 113 2.55 -1.95 -6.81
CA GLY A 113 3.05 -0.62 -6.42
C GLY A 113 3.64 -0.60 -5.01
N HIS A 114 3.07 -1.37 -4.09
CA HIS A 114 3.57 -1.55 -2.72
C HIS A 114 4.95 -2.23 -2.72
N LEU A 115 5.12 -3.38 -3.40
CA LEU A 115 6.42 -4.05 -3.49
C LEU A 115 7.50 -3.13 -4.06
N THR A 116 7.22 -2.39 -5.14
CA THR A 116 8.22 -1.50 -5.74
C THR A 116 8.51 -0.27 -4.87
N SER A 117 7.55 0.20 -4.07
CA SER A 117 7.74 1.31 -3.12
C SER A 117 8.57 0.89 -1.91
N LEU A 118 8.46 -0.37 -1.47
CA LEU A 118 9.32 -0.93 -0.43
C LEU A 118 10.81 -0.92 -0.85
N ASP A 119 11.10 -1.16 -2.13
CA ASP A 119 12.47 -1.11 -2.67
C ASP A 119 13.05 0.32 -2.72
N GLU A 120 12.25 1.32 -3.12
CA GLU A 120 12.69 2.73 -3.09
C GLU A 120 12.86 3.26 -1.66
N LEU A 121 12.06 2.81 -0.69
CA LEU A 121 12.24 3.19 0.72
C LEU A 121 13.59 2.73 1.27
N VAL A 122 14.16 1.63 0.79
CA VAL A 122 15.54 1.23 1.11
C VAL A 122 16.54 2.22 0.49
N GLN A 123 16.41 2.51 -0.80
CA GLN A 123 17.30 3.45 -1.51
C GLN A 123 17.26 4.87 -0.93
N LEU A 124 16.09 5.35 -0.49
CA LEU A 124 15.91 6.64 0.16
C LEU A 124 16.57 6.69 1.55
N ARG A 125 16.51 5.60 2.33
CA ARG A 125 17.21 5.50 3.63
C ARG A 125 18.73 5.55 3.45
N ASP A 126 19.28 4.82 2.48
CA ASP A 126 20.73 4.83 2.22
C ASP A 126 21.19 6.18 1.64
N SER A 127 20.37 6.81 0.80
CA SER A 127 20.61 8.18 0.31
C SER A 127 20.61 9.20 1.46
N ARG A 128 19.64 9.13 2.37
CA ARG A 128 19.57 9.95 3.59
C ARG A 128 20.79 9.72 4.48
N ARG A 129 21.15 8.47 4.76
CA ARG A 129 22.34 8.10 5.56
C ARG A 129 23.64 8.66 4.96
N THR A 130 23.75 8.64 3.63
CA THR A 130 24.89 9.21 2.90
C THR A 130 24.91 10.74 3.01
N ALA A 131 23.76 11.41 2.86
CA ALA A 131 23.65 12.85 3.03
C ALA A 131 23.96 13.29 4.48
N ASP A 132 23.48 12.56 5.49
CA ASP A 132 23.77 12.83 6.90
C ASP A 132 25.24 12.58 7.26
N ALA A 133 25.90 11.59 6.65
CA ALA A 133 27.34 11.40 6.77
C ALA A 133 28.11 12.57 6.16
N ASN A 134 27.82 12.92 4.90
CA ASN A 134 28.44 14.06 4.20
C ASN A 134 28.25 15.38 4.96
N ARG A 135 27.07 15.58 5.60
CA ARG A 135 26.75 16.76 6.41
C ARG A 135 27.54 16.83 7.73
N ARG A 136 27.75 15.68 8.39
CA ARG A 136 28.55 15.58 9.62
C ARG A 136 30.03 15.74 9.35
N ASP A 137 30.52 15.16 8.26
CA ASP A 137 31.94 15.09 7.92
C ASP A 137 32.40 16.30 7.08
N TRP A 138 31.54 17.31 6.91
CA TRP A 138 31.82 18.53 6.16
C TRP A 138 32.73 19.50 6.94
N SER A 139 33.98 19.63 6.51
CA SER A 139 35.00 20.51 7.10
C SER A 139 35.10 21.89 6.45
N GLY A 140 34.18 22.25 5.54
CA GLY A 140 34.19 23.50 4.78
C GLY A 140 34.41 23.30 3.28
N PHE A 141 34.82 24.36 2.57
CA PHE A 141 35.01 24.29 1.12
C PHE A 141 36.45 23.89 0.74
N PRO A 142 36.64 23.08 -0.32
CA PRO A 142 37.95 22.51 -0.68
C PRO A 142 38.94 23.51 -1.32
N LYS A 143 38.52 24.74 -1.57
CA LYS A 143 39.38 25.86 -2.00
C LYS A 143 39.48 26.85 -0.83
N PRO A 144 40.68 27.31 -0.43
CA PRO A 144 40.80 28.39 0.54
C PRO A 144 40.25 29.71 -0.03
N PRO A 145 39.82 30.66 0.81
CA PRO A 145 39.50 32.02 0.36
C PRO A 145 40.75 32.74 -0.18
N PRO A 146 40.60 33.78 -1.02
CA PRO A 146 39.34 34.41 -1.44
C PRO A 146 38.56 33.58 -2.47
N TYR A 147 37.24 33.48 -2.27
CA TYR A 147 36.33 32.83 -3.21
C TYR A 147 36.00 33.73 -4.40
N SER A 148 35.75 33.12 -5.57
CA SER A 148 35.28 33.86 -6.75
C SER A 148 33.78 34.19 -6.65
N VAL A 149 33.36 35.28 -7.29
CA VAL A 149 31.94 35.67 -7.37
C VAL A 149 31.07 34.55 -7.96
N LEU A 150 31.58 33.84 -8.98
CA LEU A 150 30.91 32.70 -9.60
C LEU A 150 30.64 31.57 -8.60
N PHE A 151 31.60 31.24 -7.73
CA PHE A 151 31.41 30.20 -6.71
C PHE A 151 30.34 30.60 -5.66
N VAL A 152 30.26 31.89 -5.32
CA VAL A 152 29.22 32.41 -4.42
C VAL A 152 27.84 32.35 -5.08
N ASP A 153 27.74 32.61 -6.38
CA ASP A 153 26.46 32.49 -7.10
C ASP A 153 26.06 31.02 -7.34
N GLU A 154 27.00 30.12 -7.67
CA GLU A 154 26.78 28.67 -7.69
C GLU A 154 26.20 28.17 -6.37
N LEU A 155 26.78 28.59 -5.23
CA LEU A 155 26.30 28.25 -3.89
C LEU A 155 24.89 28.83 -3.62
N ARG A 156 24.65 30.09 -4.02
CA ARG A 156 23.34 30.74 -3.89
C ARG A 156 22.27 30.00 -4.68
N ASN A 157 22.56 29.65 -5.94
CA ASN A 157 21.65 28.92 -6.81
C ASN A 157 21.36 27.52 -6.27
N ALA A 158 22.38 26.82 -5.74
CA ALA A 158 22.19 25.55 -5.05
C ALA A 158 21.27 25.65 -3.82
N VAL A 159 21.38 26.71 -3.02
CA VAL A 159 20.50 26.98 -1.86
C VAL A 159 19.05 27.28 -2.30
N VAL A 160 18.85 28.05 -3.37
CA VAL A 160 17.51 28.31 -3.93
C VAL A 160 16.87 27.00 -4.41
N THR A 161 17.58 26.23 -5.25
CA THR A 161 17.10 24.93 -5.74
C THR A 161 16.84 23.91 -4.62
N ALA A 162 17.62 23.95 -3.53
CA ALA A 162 17.37 23.10 -2.36
C ALA A 162 16.04 23.47 -1.66
N ARG A 163 15.75 24.77 -1.47
CA ARG A 163 14.51 25.26 -0.88
C ARG A 163 13.28 25.01 -1.76
N GLU A 164 13.42 25.11 -3.08
CA GLU A 164 12.36 24.75 -4.03
C GLU A 164 11.99 23.26 -3.92
N ARG A 165 12.99 22.39 -3.78
CA ARG A 165 12.78 20.95 -3.55
C ARG A 165 12.14 20.67 -2.18
N GLU A 166 12.58 21.36 -1.12
CA GLU A 166 11.98 21.29 0.22
C GLU A 166 10.48 21.65 0.20
N ASN A 167 10.12 22.78 -0.43
CA ASN A 167 8.73 23.21 -0.60
C ASN A 167 7.91 22.18 -1.42
N SER A 168 8.50 21.61 -2.47
CA SER A 168 7.87 20.57 -3.29
C SER A 168 7.60 19.29 -2.47
N PHE A 169 8.59 18.81 -1.71
CA PHE A 169 8.43 17.62 -0.85
C PHE A 169 7.43 17.85 0.29
N SER A 170 7.40 19.05 0.90
CA SER A 170 6.39 19.43 1.88
C SER A 170 4.97 19.40 1.29
N SER A 171 4.82 19.89 0.06
CA SER A 171 3.54 19.85 -0.67
C SER A 171 3.11 18.41 -1.01
N MET A 172 4.07 17.57 -1.43
CA MET A 172 3.83 16.15 -1.70
C MET A 172 3.47 15.37 -0.43
N LEU A 173 4.09 15.69 0.71
CA LEU A 173 3.78 15.09 2.01
C LEU A 173 2.35 15.41 2.43
N SER A 174 1.92 16.68 2.36
CA SER A 174 0.54 17.04 2.71
C SER A 174 -0.50 16.38 1.79
N LEU A 175 -0.19 16.22 0.49
CA LEU A 175 -1.05 15.47 -0.44
C LEU A 175 -1.09 13.97 -0.12
N ALA A 176 0.03 13.39 0.34
CA ALA A 176 0.11 12.00 0.78
C ALA A 176 -0.70 11.79 2.07
N GLU A 177 -0.56 12.67 3.06
CA GLU A 177 -1.30 12.68 4.33
C GLU A 177 -2.82 12.74 4.09
N GLN A 178 -3.30 13.67 3.28
CA GLN A 178 -4.71 13.69 2.87
C GLN A 178 -5.12 12.43 2.06
N GLY A 179 -4.17 11.72 1.45
CA GLY A 179 -4.40 10.43 0.80
C GLY A 179 -4.75 9.34 1.81
N VAL A 180 -4.13 9.39 2.99
CA VAL A 180 -4.37 8.51 4.15
C VAL A 180 -5.80 8.68 4.65
N ASP A 181 -6.18 9.92 4.99
CA ASP A 181 -7.50 10.24 5.54
C ASP A 181 -8.63 9.73 4.63
N ARG A 182 -8.44 9.88 3.31
CA ARG A 182 -9.36 9.38 2.28
C ARG A 182 -9.37 7.85 2.19
N ALA A 183 -8.22 7.19 2.39
CA ALA A 183 -8.11 5.73 2.38
C ALA A 183 -8.71 5.10 3.65
N GLU A 184 -8.53 5.71 4.82
CA GLU A 184 -9.17 5.29 6.08
C GLU A 184 -10.69 5.36 5.97
N GLN A 185 -11.23 6.50 5.52
CA GLN A 185 -12.66 6.66 5.24
C GLN A 185 -13.18 5.65 4.20
N GLN A 186 -12.37 5.29 3.20
CA GLN A 186 -12.74 4.29 2.21
C GLN A 186 -12.74 2.86 2.78
N VAL A 187 -11.83 2.55 3.71
CA VAL A 187 -11.83 1.27 4.46
C VAL A 187 -13.06 1.17 5.36
N GLU A 188 -13.41 2.23 6.09
CA GLU A 188 -14.61 2.26 6.93
C GLU A 188 -15.87 2.00 6.08
N ARG A 189 -16.06 2.76 5.00
CA ARG A 189 -17.21 2.60 4.10
C ARG A 189 -17.28 1.21 3.46
N ALA A 190 -16.15 0.69 2.97
CA ALA A 190 -16.12 -0.60 2.29
C ALA A 190 -16.32 -1.78 3.26
N THR A 191 -15.77 -1.71 4.49
CA THR A 191 -15.99 -2.73 5.51
C THR A 191 -17.41 -2.71 6.07
N ALA A 192 -18.03 -1.53 6.20
CA ALA A 192 -19.46 -1.42 6.52
C ALA A 192 -20.34 -2.01 5.40
N ALA A 193 -20.06 -1.70 4.13
CA ALA A 193 -20.77 -2.26 2.98
C ALA A 193 -20.64 -3.78 2.89
N ALA A 194 -19.43 -4.34 3.12
CA ALA A 194 -19.22 -5.78 3.16
C ALA A 194 -20.02 -6.47 4.28
N ARG A 195 -20.18 -5.81 5.44
CA ARG A 195 -20.97 -6.32 6.56
C ARG A 195 -22.47 -6.34 6.24
N LEU A 196 -23.00 -5.26 5.66
CA LEU A 196 -24.39 -5.18 5.19
C LEU A 196 -24.69 -6.22 4.08
N ALA A 197 -23.73 -6.49 3.20
CA ALA A 197 -23.87 -7.51 2.16
C ALA A 197 -23.86 -8.96 2.73
N GLU A 198 -23.15 -9.20 3.83
CA GLU A 198 -23.22 -10.47 4.59
C GLU A 198 -24.58 -10.63 5.27
N GLU A 199 -25.12 -9.56 5.87
CA GLU A 199 -26.45 -9.54 6.49
C GLU A 199 -27.58 -9.74 5.44
N ALA A 200 -27.42 -9.17 4.24
CA ALA A 200 -28.29 -9.42 3.09
C ALA A 200 -28.21 -10.89 2.61
N LEU A 201 -27.02 -11.48 2.55
CA LEU A 201 -26.85 -12.91 2.22
C LEU A 201 -27.49 -13.83 3.27
N GLY A 202 -27.37 -13.51 4.56
CA GLY A 202 -28.01 -14.26 5.65
C GLY A 202 -29.54 -14.19 5.67
N SER A 203 -30.14 -13.18 5.02
CA SER A 203 -31.59 -13.02 4.90
C SER A 203 -32.17 -13.50 3.56
N ALA A 204 -31.37 -13.57 2.50
CA ALA A 204 -31.76 -14.02 1.16
C ALA A 204 -32.35 -15.44 1.13
N ARG A 205 -33.27 -15.68 0.18
CA ARG A 205 -33.98 -16.97 -0.03
C ARG A 205 -34.15 -17.27 -1.51
N GLY A 206 -34.24 -18.55 -1.86
CA GLY A 206 -34.47 -18.98 -3.24
C GLY A 206 -33.43 -18.43 -4.21
N GLU A 207 -33.89 -17.87 -5.33
CA GLU A 207 -33.05 -17.36 -6.42
C GLU A 207 -32.18 -16.15 -6.01
N ASP A 208 -32.61 -15.36 -5.01
CA ASP A 208 -31.86 -14.19 -4.55
C ASP A 208 -30.53 -14.54 -3.86
N VAL A 209 -30.37 -15.77 -3.35
CA VAL A 209 -29.13 -16.21 -2.70
C VAL A 209 -27.93 -16.09 -3.64
N SER A 210 -28.12 -16.33 -4.94
CA SER A 210 -27.05 -16.20 -5.94
C SER A 210 -26.63 -14.73 -6.13
N ARG A 211 -27.62 -13.81 -6.25
CA ARG A 211 -27.38 -12.36 -6.35
C ARG A 211 -26.72 -11.81 -5.09
N ALA A 212 -27.24 -12.14 -3.92
CA ALA A 212 -26.71 -11.70 -2.62
C ALA A 212 -25.29 -12.21 -2.40
N ASN A 213 -24.97 -13.46 -2.77
CA ASN A 213 -23.62 -13.98 -2.66
C ASN A 213 -22.63 -13.27 -3.60
N TRP A 214 -23.04 -12.97 -4.83
CA TRP A 214 -22.21 -12.21 -5.78
C TRP A 214 -21.95 -10.78 -5.27
N GLN A 215 -22.95 -10.13 -4.67
CA GLN A 215 -22.81 -8.81 -4.05
C GLN A 215 -21.88 -8.86 -2.82
N ARG A 216 -22.03 -9.87 -1.94
CA ARG A 216 -21.20 -10.10 -0.75
C ARG A 216 -19.74 -10.30 -1.11
N ASP A 217 -19.43 -11.17 -2.08
CA ASP A 217 -18.08 -11.33 -2.64
C ASP A 217 -17.50 -9.99 -3.14
N THR A 218 -18.29 -9.22 -3.87
CA THR A 218 -17.83 -7.97 -4.51
C THR A 218 -17.58 -6.87 -3.48
N ALA A 219 -18.43 -6.76 -2.45
CA ALA A 219 -18.22 -5.85 -1.33
C ALA A 219 -17.01 -6.26 -0.47
N GLN A 220 -16.78 -7.56 -0.26
CA GLN A 220 -15.56 -8.06 0.39
C GLN A 220 -14.30 -7.74 -0.42
N LEU A 221 -14.35 -7.85 -1.75
CA LEU A 221 -13.26 -7.43 -2.63
C LEU A 221 -13.03 -5.91 -2.61
N GLN A 222 -14.09 -5.09 -2.54
CA GLN A 222 -13.96 -3.64 -2.33
C GLN A 222 -13.27 -3.33 -0.99
N ALA A 223 -13.62 -4.07 0.08
CA ALA A 223 -12.98 -3.95 1.38
C ALA A 223 -11.51 -4.40 1.36
N GLU A 224 -11.16 -5.47 0.63
CA GLU A 224 -9.75 -5.87 0.43
C GLU A 224 -8.99 -4.80 -0.37
N VAL A 225 -9.54 -4.29 -1.47
CA VAL A 225 -8.91 -3.22 -2.26
C VAL A 225 -8.71 -1.95 -1.43
N ALA A 226 -9.68 -1.57 -0.60
CA ALA A 226 -9.54 -0.45 0.33
C ALA A 226 -8.46 -0.73 1.38
N GLY A 227 -8.51 -1.89 2.05
CA GLY A 227 -7.55 -2.30 3.08
C GLY A 227 -6.13 -2.50 2.54
N ALA A 228 -5.98 -2.95 1.30
CA ALA A 228 -4.72 -3.01 0.57
C ALA A 228 -4.25 -1.62 0.13
N THR A 229 -5.16 -0.69 -0.20
CA THR A 229 -4.84 0.72 -0.49
C THR A 229 -4.40 1.45 0.79
N LEU A 230 -5.02 1.22 1.95
CA LEU A 230 -4.56 1.74 3.25
C LEU A 230 -3.32 1.00 3.77
N SER A 231 -3.16 -0.27 3.44
CA SER A 231 -1.89 -0.99 3.61
C SER A 231 -0.84 -0.58 2.57
N PHE A 232 -1.22 0.22 1.57
CA PHE A 232 -0.33 1.03 0.73
C PHE A 232 -0.42 2.52 1.13
N LEU A 233 -1.08 2.84 2.26
CA LEU A 233 -1.20 4.20 2.81
C LEU A 233 -1.11 4.38 4.39
N GLY A 234 -0.04 3.94 5.11
CA GLY A 234 0.46 4.28 6.49
C GLY A 234 2.03 4.35 6.84
N THR A 235 3.04 4.07 5.97
CA THR A 235 4.51 3.84 6.29
C THR A 235 5.57 4.95 6.47
N THR A 236 5.45 6.19 6.01
CA THR A 236 6.52 6.74 5.11
C THR A 236 7.63 7.67 5.63
N ARG A 237 7.64 8.47 6.70
CA ARG A 237 6.72 9.01 7.73
C ARG A 237 6.31 8.10 8.91
N ASP A 238 6.31 6.80 8.75
CA ASP A 238 6.75 5.82 9.75
C ASP A 238 8.20 5.34 9.42
N VAL A 239 8.87 6.09 8.53
CA VAL A 239 10.24 5.92 7.99
C VAL A 239 10.94 7.30 7.86
#